data_AF-A0A2N4YX18-F1
#
_entry.id   AF-A0A2N4YX18-F1
#
_cell.length_a   1.000
_cell.length_b   1.000
_cell.length_c   1.000
_cell.angle_alpha   90.00
_cell.angle_beta   90.00
_cell.angle_gamma   90.00
#
_symmetry.space_group_name_H-M   'P 1'
#
loop_
_entity.id
_entity.type
_entity.pdbx_description
1 polymer ?
#
loop_
_entity_poly.entity_id
_entity_poly.type
_entity_poly.pdbx_seq_one_letter_code
_entity_poly.pdbx_strand_id
1 'polypeptide(L)'
;MAIYTRTGDAGSTSLFTGQRVSKTHPRVEAYGTLDELNAVLSLCVCAAAEEEHRVLLEALQQHIFWFSAELASDSEQPSPGKRYISSEEIALLEQTIDREMARVPALHQFVLPGRCEAASRLHLARTVARRAERRLVELAAEVTIRQILLRYLNRLSDCLYALARSEDHADHQRRLVAEIAARYLAASGSPAPDAPKAQAGSLSFHELHQLTRQAIEHARLLQVPVVVSIVDAHGTETVTWRMPDALLVSSELAPKKAWTAVAMKTATHELATTVQPGAALY
;
A
#
# COMPACT_ATOMS: atom_id res chain seq x y z
N MET A 1 -13.83 39.51 4.37
CA MET A 1 -13.50 39.62 5.81
C MET A 1 -12.00 39.71 5.93
N ALA A 2 -11.44 40.71 6.62
CA ALA A 2 -10.00 40.86 6.75
C ALA A 2 -9.43 39.79 7.70
N ILE A 3 -8.35 39.12 7.30
CA ILE A 3 -7.70 38.07 8.12
C ILE A 3 -6.93 38.70 9.29
N TYR A 4 -6.40 39.92 9.13
CA TYR A 4 -5.63 40.61 10.17
C TYR A 4 -6.49 41.65 10.91
N THR A 5 -6.35 41.70 12.24
CA THR A 5 -7.06 42.66 13.12
C THR A 5 -6.12 43.64 13.82
N ARG A 6 -4.81 43.41 13.79
CA ARG A 6 -3.75 44.15 14.53
C ARG A 6 -3.88 44.10 16.06
N THR A 7 -4.92 43.45 16.61
CA THR A 7 -5.15 43.39 18.05
C THR A 7 -4.07 42.58 18.78
N GLY A 8 -3.34 41.71 18.08
CA GLY A 8 -2.29 40.86 18.65
C GLY A 8 -0.86 41.40 18.49
N ASP A 9 -0.67 42.62 17.98
CA ASP A 9 0.66 43.16 17.64
C ASP A 9 1.52 43.41 18.89
N ALA A 10 0.88 43.69 20.03
CA ALA A 10 1.55 43.85 21.33
C ALA A 10 1.91 42.50 22.01
N GLY A 11 1.89 41.38 21.28
CA GLY A 11 2.31 40.08 21.80
C GLY A 11 1.28 39.32 22.63
N SER A 12 0.04 39.79 22.73
CA SER A 12 -1.07 39.09 23.39
C SER A 12 -2.10 38.56 22.40
N THR A 13 -2.91 37.59 22.81
CA THR A 13 -4.01 37.02 22.04
C THR A 13 -5.22 36.76 22.94
N SER A 14 -6.41 36.64 22.36
CA SER A 14 -7.60 36.22 23.09
C SER A 14 -7.77 34.71 22.99
N LEU A 15 -8.01 34.04 24.12
CA LEU A 15 -8.49 32.66 24.15
C LEU A 15 -9.95 32.60 23.68
N PHE A 16 -10.46 31.39 23.42
CA PHE A 16 -11.86 31.21 23.03
C PHE A 16 -12.84 31.74 24.08
N THR A 17 -12.41 31.81 25.34
CA THR A 17 -13.20 32.31 26.48
C THR A 17 -13.20 33.83 26.60
N GLY A 18 -12.51 34.53 25.70
CA GLY A 18 -12.40 35.98 25.67
C GLY A 18 -11.28 36.53 26.57
N GLN A 19 -10.69 35.70 27.44
CA GLN A 19 -9.52 36.10 28.23
C GLN A 19 -8.34 36.44 27.33
N ARG A 20 -7.68 37.58 27.58
CA ARG A 20 -6.41 37.92 26.91
C ARG A 20 -5.23 37.34 27.67
N VAL A 21 -4.36 36.65 26.95
CA VAL A 21 -3.14 36.04 27.47
C VAL A 21 -1.94 36.41 26.59
N SER A 22 -0.71 36.22 27.11
CA SER A 22 0.50 36.29 26.27
C SER A 22 0.43 35.24 25.16
N LYS A 23 0.98 35.53 23.98
CA LYS A 23 1.15 34.52 22.91
C LYS A 23 2.08 33.37 23.32
N THR A 24 2.90 33.57 24.35
CA THR A 24 3.77 32.54 24.94
C THR A 24 3.10 31.74 26.06
N HIS A 25 1.81 31.97 26.33
CA HIS A 25 1.09 31.25 27.38
C HIS A 25 1.07 29.74 27.08
N PRO A 26 1.26 28.83 28.06
CA PRO A 26 1.36 27.38 27.81
C PRO A 26 0.19 26.81 27.01
N ARG A 27 -1.04 27.29 27.28
CA ARG A 27 -2.22 26.91 26.48
C ARG A 27 -2.10 27.28 25.00
N VAL A 28 -1.57 28.47 24.69
CA VAL A 28 -1.36 28.95 23.32
C VAL A 28 -0.28 28.12 22.62
N GLU A 29 0.82 27.85 23.33
CA GLU A 29 1.89 26.99 22.83
C GLU A 29 1.39 25.55 22.55
N ALA A 30 0.54 25.00 23.42
CA ALA A 30 0.00 23.65 23.27
C ALA A 30 -0.87 23.50 22.01
N TYR A 31 -1.92 24.32 21.86
CA TYR A 31 -2.77 24.23 20.66
C TYR A 31 -2.05 24.74 19.40
N GLY A 32 -1.09 25.65 19.52
CA GLY A 32 -0.24 26.10 18.41
C GLY A 32 0.66 24.98 17.89
N THR A 33 1.23 24.17 18.80
CA THR A 33 2.02 22.99 18.42
C THR A 33 1.15 21.89 17.79
N LEU A 34 -0.11 21.76 18.22
CA LEU A 34 -1.08 20.87 17.57
C LEU A 34 -1.45 21.35 16.16
N ASP A 35 -1.58 22.66 15.94
CA ASP A 35 -1.80 23.22 14.61
C ASP A 35 -0.60 22.97 13.68
N GLU A 36 0.62 23.11 14.19
CA GLU A 36 1.84 22.73 13.47
C GLU A 36 1.85 21.23 13.12
N LEU A 37 1.49 20.35 14.07
CA LEU A 37 1.33 18.92 13.80
C LEU A 37 0.32 18.69 12.68
N ASN A 38 -0.81 19.40 12.71
CA ASN A 38 -1.87 19.27 11.70
C ASN A 38 -1.39 19.68 10.30
N ALA A 39 -0.60 20.76 10.21
CA ALA A 39 0.03 21.19 8.96
C ALA A 39 1.03 20.15 8.44
N VAL A 40 1.81 19.52 9.32
CA VAL A 40 2.71 18.42 8.92
C VAL A 40 1.94 17.18 8.50
N LEU A 41 0.80 16.87 9.12
CA LEU A 41 -0.09 15.79 8.67
C LEU A 41 -0.61 16.04 7.26
N SER A 42 -0.93 17.29 6.87
CA SER A 42 -1.27 17.62 5.47
C SER A 42 -0.17 17.21 4.50
N LEU A 43 1.10 17.44 4.87
CA LEU A 43 2.23 17.01 4.04
C LEU A 43 2.30 15.49 3.94
N CYS A 44 1.94 14.76 5.00
CA CYS A 44 1.87 13.30 4.99
C CYS A 44 0.75 12.81 4.06
N VAL A 45 -0.44 13.41 4.12
CA VAL A 45 -1.58 13.09 3.23
C VAL A 45 -1.18 13.22 1.76
N CYS A 46 -0.50 14.30 1.39
CA CYS A 46 -0.05 14.52 0.01
C CYS A 46 1.00 13.51 -0.46
N ALA A 47 1.80 12.95 0.45
CA ALA A 47 2.88 12.04 0.11
C ALA A 47 2.53 10.56 0.26
N ALA A 48 1.48 10.23 1.02
CA ALA A 48 1.03 8.86 1.25
C ALA A 48 0.74 8.16 -0.08
N ALA A 49 1.37 7.00 -0.27
CA ALA A 49 1.23 6.22 -1.50
C ALA A 49 -0.02 5.33 -1.46
N GLU A 50 -0.40 4.85 -0.27
CA GLU A 50 -1.58 4.01 -0.08
C GLU A 50 -2.80 4.87 0.26
N GLU A 51 -3.92 4.61 -0.42
CA GLU A 51 -5.17 5.34 -0.20
C GLU A 51 -5.71 5.14 1.22
N GLU A 52 -5.55 3.94 1.78
CA GLU A 52 -5.93 3.64 3.18
C GLU A 52 -5.18 4.53 4.17
N HIS A 53 -3.88 4.76 3.96
CA HIS A 53 -3.09 5.66 4.79
C HIS A 53 -3.53 7.12 4.62
N ARG A 54 -3.86 7.54 3.40
CA ARG A 54 -4.35 8.89 3.12
C ARG A 54 -5.64 9.19 3.87
N VAL A 55 -6.65 8.31 3.74
CA VAL A 55 -7.94 8.43 4.43
C VAL A 55 -7.75 8.47 5.95
N LEU A 56 -6.89 7.60 6.49
CA LEU A 56 -6.58 7.62 7.92
C LEU A 56 -5.94 8.95 8.34
N LEU A 57 -4.94 9.43 7.60
CA LEU A 57 -4.25 10.68 7.92
C LEU A 57 -5.20 11.87 7.90
N GLU A 58 -6.13 11.95 6.94
CA GLU A 58 -7.19 12.96 6.91
C GLU A 58 -8.11 12.88 8.14
N ALA A 59 -8.48 11.68 8.57
CA ALA A 59 -9.22 11.49 9.82
C ALA A 59 -8.41 11.98 11.04
N LEU A 60 -7.11 11.70 11.08
CA LEU A 60 -6.22 12.20 12.15
C LEU A 60 -6.12 13.72 12.15
N GLN A 61 -6.11 14.39 11.00
CA GLN A 61 -6.17 15.85 10.93
C GLN A 61 -7.44 16.40 11.57
N GLN A 62 -8.57 15.75 11.30
CA GLN A 62 -9.85 16.12 11.87
C GLN A 62 -9.88 15.88 13.40
N HIS A 63 -9.25 14.81 13.89
CA HIS A 63 -9.09 14.55 15.31
C HIS A 63 -8.25 15.64 16.00
N ILE A 64 -7.12 16.02 15.40
CA ILE A 64 -6.27 17.10 15.91
C ILE A 64 -7.02 18.43 15.92
N PHE A 65 -7.88 18.69 14.93
CA PHE A 65 -8.73 19.88 14.93
C PHE A 65 -9.69 19.91 16.13
N TRP A 66 -10.37 18.80 16.44
CA TRP A 66 -11.23 18.71 17.63
C TRP A 66 -10.44 18.85 18.93
N PHE A 67 -9.27 18.23 18.99
CA PHE A 67 -8.34 18.36 20.11
C PHE A 67 -7.97 19.82 20.36
N SER A 68 -7.52 20.54 19.31
CA SER A 68 -7.16 21.95 19.41
C SER A 68 -8.34 22.81 19.84
N ALA A 69 -9.55 22.53 19.34
CA ALA A 69 -10.76 23.24 19.74
C ALA A 69 -11.09 23.03 21.23
N GLU A 70 -10.89 21.82 21.74
CA GLU A 70 -11.05 21.53 23.17
C GLU A 70 -10.04 22.29 24.02
N LEU A 71 -8.74 22.26 23.68
CA LEU A 71 -7.71 22.99 24.42
C LEU A 71 -7.89 24.51 24.36
N ALA A 72 -8.48 25.04 23.28
CA ALA A 72 -8.77 26.45 23.17
C ALA A 72 -9.93 26.89 24.08
N SER A 73 -10.77 25.95 24.54
CA SER A 73 -11.94 26.18 25.39
C SER A 73 -11.66 25.94 26.88
N ASP A 74 -12.47 26.53 27.76
CA ASP A 74 -12.39 26.31 29.22
C ASP A 74 -13.31 25.18 29.71
N SER A 75 -13.98 24.42 28.84
CA SER A 75 -14.85 23.34 29.32
C SER A 75 -14.03 22.08 29.62
N GLU A 76 -13.86 21.77 30.90
CA GLU A 76 -13.30 20.50 31.36
C GLU A 76 -14.15 19.28 30.96
N GLN A 77 -15.40 19.52 30.51
CA GLN A 77 -16.36 18.48 30.15
C GLN A 77 -16.86 18.59 28.69
N PRO A 78 -16.94 17.46 27.97
CA PRO A 78 -17.52 17.41 26.63
C PRO A 78 -18.95 17.96 26.61
N SER A 79 -19.19 18.97 25.76
CA SER A 79 -20.54 19.51 25.55
C SER A 79 -21.33 18.67 24.52
N PRO A 80 -22.66 18.47 24.69
CA PRO A 80 -23.50 17.78 23.72
C PRO A 80 -23.43 18.41 22.32
N GLY A 81 -23.38 17.59 21.27
CA GLY A 81 -23.37 18.05 19.87
C GLY A 81 -22.01 18.49 19.32
N LYS A 82 -20.94 18.44 20.14
CA LYS A 82 -19.55 18.63 19.69
C LYS A 82 -18.81 17.29 19.70
N ARG A 83 -17.84 17.15 18.81
CA ARG A 83 -17.00 15.94 18.69
C ARG A 83 -15.71 16.14 19.47
N TYR A 84 -15.31 15.12 20.22
CA TYR A 84 -14.15 15.12 21.10
C TYR A 84 -13.38 13.83 20.90
N ILE A 85 -12.09 13.84 21.26
CA ILE A 85 -11.32 12.60 21.36
C ILE A 85 -11.93 11.72 22.45
N SER A 86 -12.26 10.49 22.08
CA SER A 86 -12.77 9.45 22.98
C SER A 86 -11.93 8.17 22.87
N SER A 87 -12.37 7.10 23.53
CA SER A 87 -11.62 5.84 23.60
C SER A 87 -11.59 5.14 22.24
N GLU A 88 -12.58 5.41 21.40
CA GLU A 88 -12.72 4.92 20.05
C GLU A 88 -11.57 5.39 19.16
N GLU A 89 -11.19 6.67 19.22
CA GLU A 89 -10.04 7.16 18.45
C GLU A 89 -8.71 6.57 18.94
N ILE A 90 -8.56 6.28 20.24
CA ILE A 90 -7.37 5.58 20.75
C ILE A 90 -7.34 4.13 20.24
N ALA A 91 -8.48 3.43 20.30
CA ALA A 91 -8.57 2.06 19.81
C ALA A 91 -8.27 1.98 18.31
N LEU A 92 -8.70 2.96 17.51
CA LEU A 92 -8.36 3.06 16.09
C LEU A 92 -6.84 3.17 15.87
N LEU A 93 -6.15 4.00 16.67
CA LEU A 93 -4.70 4.12 16.60
C LEU A 93 -4.00 2.80 16.95
N GLU A 94 -4.45 2.13 18.01
CA GLU A 94 -3.90 0.83 18.45
C GLU A 94 -4.09 -0.25 17.38
N GLN A 95 -5.29 -0.37 16.82
CA GLN A 95 -5.58 -1.32 15.74
C GLN A 95 -4.74 -1.03 14.49
N THR A 96 -4.52 0.24 14.17
CA THR A 96 -3.66 0.63 13.06
C THR A 96 -2.21 0.22 13.32
N ILE A 97 -1.69 0.49 14.52
CA ILE A 97 -0.33 0.08 14.91
C ILE A 97 -0.14 -1.42 14.73
N ASP A 98 -1.05 -2.21 15.30
CA ASP A 98 -0.98 -3.68 15.22
C ASP A 98 -1.01 -4.17 13.77
N ARG A 99 -1.90 -3.60 12.95
CA ARG A 99 -2.05 -3.96 11.54
C ARG A 99 -0.81 -3.62 10.72
N GLU A 100 -0.28 -2.40 10.83
CA GLU A 100 0.87 -1.96 10.05
C GLU A 100 2.17 -2.65 10.51
N MET A 101 2.33 -2.86 11.82
CA MET A 101 3.49 -3.55 12.35
C MET A 101 3.52 -5.04 11.97
N ALA A 102 2.35 -5.67 11.76
CA ALA A 102 2.28 -7.04 11.25
C ALA A 102 2.72 -7.19 9.78
N ARG A 103 2.68 -6.10 8.99
CA ARG A 103 3.08 -6.10 7.57
C ARG A 103 4.58 -5.93 7.36
N VAL A 104 5.30 -5.41 8.37
CA VAL A 104 6.72 -5.10 8.26
C VAL A 104 7.59 -6.13 8.98
N PRO A 105 8.82 -6.38 8.51
CA PRO A 105 9.75 -7.25 9.22
C PRO A 105 10.01 -6.76 10.64
N ALA A 106 10.02 -7.71 11.58
CA ALA A 106 10.37 -7.45 12.97
C ALA A 106 11.76 -6.80 13.06
N LEU A 107 11.89 -5.84 13.98
CA LEU A 107 13.10 -5.05 14.12
C LEU A 107 13.50 -4.93 15.59
N HIS A 108 14.78 -5.16 15.85
CA HIS A 108 15.36 -5.14 17.20
C HIS A 108 16.37 -4.00 17.41
N GLN A 109 16.47 -3.07 16.46
CA GLN A 109 17.43 -1.96 16.48
C GLN A 109 16.76 -0.64 16.10
N PHE A 110 17.42 0.49 16.37
CA PHE A 110 16.92 1.79 15.93
C PHE A 110 16.92 1.93 14.41
N VAL A 111 15.92 2.60 13.86
CA VAL A 111 15.81 2.91 12.43
C VAL A 111 16.15 4.37 12.22
N LEU A 112 16.90 4.65 11.15
CA LEU A 112 17.00 6.00 10.62
C LEU A 112 15.64 6.46 10.09
N PRO A 113 15.22 7.70 10.34
CA PRO A 113 13.90 8.16 9.96
C PRO A 113 13.79 8.33 8.44
N GLY A 114 13.09 7.40 7.79
CA GLY A 114 12.64 7.50 6.40
C GLY A 114 13.67 7.05 5.37
N ARG A 115 13.19 6.34 4.36
CA ARG A 115 13.90 5.95 3.13
C ARG A 115 13.12 6.34 1.87
N CYS A 116 11.84 6.67 2.03
CA CYS A 116 11.00 7.30 1.03
C CYS A 116 10.42 8.63 1.54
N GLU A 117 9.81 9.41 0.63
CA GLU A 117 9.24 10.72 0.95
C GLU A 117 8.10 10.62 1.98
N ALA A 118 7.17 9.68 1.80
CA ALA A 118 6.05 9.45 2.70
C ALA A 118 6.52 9.15 4.13
N ALA A 119 7.41 8.18 4.30
CA ALA A 119 7.95 7.79 5.59
C ALA A 119 8.75 8.92 6.27
N SER A 120 9.51 9.69 5.49
CA SER A 120 10.27 10.83 6.02
C SER A 120 9.34 11.90 6.61
N ARG A 121 8.25 12.23 5.91
CA ARG A 121 7.23 13.16 6.40
C ARG A 121 6.48 12.62 7.62
N LEU A 122 6.15 11.33 7.63
CA LEU A 122 5.52 10.67 8.79
C LEU A 122 6.43 10.67 10.02
N HIS A 123 7.74 10.46 9.86
CA HIS A 123 8.69 10.60 10.97
C HIS A 123 8.82 12.04 11.45
N LEU A 124 8.75 13.03 10.56
CA LEU A 124 8.67 14.44 10.97
C LEU A 124 7.39 14.66 11.81
N ALA A 125 6.22 14.25 11.31
CA ALA A 125 4.95 14.34 12.04
C ALA A 125 5.05 13.70 13.43
N ARG A 126 5.64 12.50 13.53
CA ARG A 126 5.89 11.81 14.80
C ARG A 126 6.71 12.66 15.78
N THR A 127 7.75 13.34 15.31
CA THR A 127 8.56 14.20 16.21
C THR A 127 7.79 15.43 16.68
N VAL A 128 6.94 16.01 15.82
CA VAL A 128 6.05 17.12 16.18
C VAL A 128 4.96 16.65 17.15
N ALA A 129 4.39 15.46 16.98
CA ALA A 129 3.43 14.87 17.90
C ALA A 129 4.04 14.70 19.30
N ARG A 130 5.28 14.22 19.40
CA ARG A 130 6.01 14.14 20.67
C ARG A 130 6.33 15.53 21.24
N ARG A 131 6.52 16.56 20.40
CA ARG A 131 6.67 17.95 20.87
C ARG A 131 5.36 18.47 21.45
N ALA A 132 4.23 18.23 20.78
CA ALA A 132 2.91 18.58 21.27
C ALA A 132 2.59 17.86 22.60
N GLU A 133 2.97 16.59 22.73
CA GLU A 133 2.82 15.82 23.98
C GLU A 133 3.53 16.50 25.14
N ARG A 134 4.78 16.94 24.96
CA ARG A 134 5.53 17.67 26.01
C ARG A 134 4.87 18.99 26.38
N ARG A 135 4.36 19.75 25.41
CA ARG A 135 3.62 21.01 25.67
C ARG A 135 2.31 20.77 26.39
N LEU A 136 1.65 19.66 26.10
CA LEU A 136 0.43 19.28 26.81
C LEU A 136 0.72 18.86 28.25
N VAL A 137 1.82 18.13 28.51
CA VAL A 137 2.26 17.78 29.86
C VAL A 137 2.60 19.05 30.67
N GLU A 138 3.28 20.02 30.05
CA GLU A 138 3.56 21.33 30.66
C GLU A 138 2.26 22.06 31.03
N LEU A 139 1.28 22.13 30.11
CA LEU A 139 -0.03 22.71 30.39
C LEU A 139 -0.80 21.97 31.49
N ALA A 140 -0.70 20.64 31.53
CA ALA A 140 -1.38 19.80 32.52
C ALA A 140 -0.90 20.04 33.96
N ALA A 141 0.29 20.62 34.14
CA ALA A 141 0.81 21.00 35.45
C ALA A 141 0.11 22.26 36.02
N GLU A 142 -0.47 23.10 35.16
CA GLU A 142 -1.10 24.36 35.53
C GLU A 142 -2.63 24.31 35.49
N VAL A 143 -3.21 23.50 34.59
CA VAL A 143 -4.65 23.43 34.37
C VAL A 143 -5.12 21.99 34.22
N THR A 144 -6.31 21.69 34.73
CA THR A 144 -6.99 20.41 34.52
C THR A 144 -7.25 20.19 33.04
N ILE A 145 -6.76 19.07 32.50
CA ILE A 145 -7.05 18.60 31.14
C ILE A 145 -7.58 17.16 31.19
N ARG A 146 -8.34 16.76 30.16
CA ARG A 146 -8.80 15.37 30.06
C ARG A 146 -7.61 14.45 29.80
N GLN A 147 -7.39 13.48 30.68
CA GLN A 147 -6.27 12.52 30.59
C GLN A 147 -6.23 11.71 29.29
N ILE A 148 -7.39 11.56 28.62
CA ILE A 148 -7.48 10.88 27.34
C ILE A 148 -6.68 11.58 26.23
N LEU A 149 -6.50 12.90 26.33
CA LEU A 149 -5.74 13.70 25.38
C LEU A 149 -4.24 13.37 25.41
N LEU A 150 -3.68 13.17 26.61
CA LEU A 150 -2.29 12.73 26.79
C LEU A 150 -2.08 11.33 26.21
N ARG A 151 -3.00 10.40 26.51
CA ARG A 151 -2.97 9.04 25.95
C ARG A 151 -3.05 9.03 24.43
N TYR A 152 -3.91 9.89 23.86
CA TYR A 152 -4.07 10.02 22.43
C TYR A 152 -2.78 10.49 21.74
N LEU A 153 -2.11 11.54 22.21
CA LEU A 153 -0.85 12.00 21.61
C LEU A 153 0.27 10.98 21.73
N ASN A 154 0.36 10.30 22.87
CA ASN A 154 1.32 9.24 23.10
C ASN A 154 1.15 8.13 22.04
N ARG A 155 -0.08 7.62 21.89
CA ARG A 155 -0.42 6.57 20.93
C ARG A 155 -0.34 7.04 19.48
N LEU A 156 -0.67 8.31 19.20
CA LEU A 156 -0.55 8.89 17.86
C LEU A 156 0.90 8.87 17.40
N SER A 157 1.86 9.16 18.28
CA SER A 157 3.28 9.13 17.92
C SER A 157 3.75 7.71 17.54
N ASP A 158 3.22 6.67 18.18
CA ASP A 158 3.49 5.28 17.84
C ASP A 158 2.80 4.90 16.50
N CYS A 159 1.57 5.35 16.28
CA CYS A 159 0.85 5.13 15.02
C CYS A 159 1.58 5.75 13.82
N LEU A 160 2.05 7.00 13.96
CA LEU A 160 2.85 7.66 12.93
C LEU A 160 4.18 6.94 12.67
N TYR A 161 4.77 6.30 13.68
CA TYR A 161 5.95 5.44 13.50
C TYR A 161 5.61 4.17 12.69
N ALA A 162 4.51 3.50 13.04
CA ALA A 162 4.06 2.29 12.34
C ALA A 162 3.74 2.58 10.86
N LEU A 163 3.02 3.66 10.58
CA LEU A 163 2.74 4.11 9.21
C LEU A 163 4.03 4.43 8.44
N ALA A 164 4.99 5.12 9.08
CA ALA A 164 6.27 5.43 8.43
C ALA A 164 7.03 4.16 8.02
N ARG A 165 7.03 3.15 8.90
CA ARG A 165 7.63 1.83 8.63
C ARG A 165 6.94 1.10 7.49
N SER A 166 5.61 1.12 7.47
CA SER A 166 4.79 0.48 6.43
C SER A 166 5.05 1.11 5.05
N GLU A 167 5.00 2.44 4.95
CA GLU A 167 5.29 3.18 3.72
C GLU A 167 6.72 2.96 3.20
N ASP A 168 7.73 2.95 4.09
CA ASP A 168 9.11 2.62 3.71
C ASP A 168 9.22 1.19 3.17
N HIS A 169 8.54 0.23 3.80
CA HIS A 169 8.57 -1.17 3.39
C HIS A 169 7.89 -1.36 2.03
N ALA A 170 6.69 -0.81 1.86
CA ALA A 170 5.93 -0.86 0.61
C ALA A 170 6.72 -0.20 -0.53
N ASP A 171 7.33 0.96 -0.30
CA ASP A 171 8.15 1.64 -1.31
C ASP A 171 9.39 0.81 -1.69
N HIS A 172 10.06 0.22 -0.70
CA HIS A 172 11.20 -0.66 -0.96
C HIS A 172 10.80 -1.89 -1.79
N GLN A 173 9.68 -2.53 -1.46
CA GLN A 173 9.14 -3.66 -2.23
C GLN A 173 8.81 -3.26 -3.67
N ARG A 174 8.13 -2.12 -3.88
CA ARG A 174 7.83 -1.59 -5.22
C ARG A 174 9.09 -1.37 -6.04
N ARG A 175 10.12 -0.75 -5.46
CA ARG A 175 11.41 -0.52 -6.14
C ARG A 175 12.11 -1.82 -6.51
N LEU A 176 12.15 -2.80 -5.61
CA LEU A 176 12.75 -4.12 -5.87
C LEU A 176 12.00 -4.85 -6.99
N VAL A 177 10.67 -4.85 -6.96
CA VAL A 177 9.86 -5.48 -8.02
C VAL A 177 10.12 -4.81 -9.37
N ALA A 178 10.15 -3.48 -9.43
CA ALA A 178 10.43 -2.74 -10.65
C ALA A 178 11.84 -3.04 -11.19
N GLU A 179 12.84 -3.09 -10.32
CA GLU A 179 14.22 -3.40 -10.69
C GLU A 179 14.36 -4.83 -11.21
N ILE A 180 13.77 -5.82 -10.52
CA ILE A 180 13.79 -7.22 -10.94
C ILE A 180 13.07 -7.40 -12.28
N ALA A 181 11.89 -6.77 -12.45
CA ALA A 181 11.15 -6.81 -13.70
C ALA A 181 11.96 -6.20 -14.86
N ALA A 182 12.59 -5.05 -14.64
CA ALA A 182 13.45 -4.42 -15.64
C ALA A 182 14.64 -5.31 -16.05
N ARG A 183 15.31 -5.93 -15.07
CA ARG A 183 16.41 -6.87 -15.31
C ARG A 183 15.93 -8.11 -16.07
N TYR A 184 14.77 -8.65 -15.71
CA TYR A 184 14.18 -9.80 -16.37
C TYR A 184 13.84 -9.48 -17.84
N LEU A 185 13.16 -8.37 -18.11
CA LEU A 185 12.80 -7.94 -19.47
C LEU A 185 14.04 -7.70 -20.34
N ALA A 186 15.07 -7.07 -19.78
CA ALA A 186 16.34 -6.86 -20.47
C ALA A 186 17.05 -8.19 -20.81
N ALA A 187 16.98 -9.19 -19.92
CA ALA A 187 17.58 -10.50 -20.14
C ALA A 187 16.74 -11.42 -21.04
N SER A 188 15.41 -11.30 -21.02
CA SER A 188 14.49 -12.12 -21.81
C SER A 188 14.26 -11.58 -23.22
N GLY A 189 14.59 -10.31 -23.50
CA GLY A 189 14.35 -9.67 -24.79
C GLY A 189 12.88 -9.34 -25.04
N SER A 190 12.03 -9.33 -24.01
CA SER A 190 10.62 -8.92 -24.10
C SER A 190 10.46 -7.40 -23.95
N PRO A 191 9.57 -6.75 -24.73
CA PRO A 191 9.39 -5.30 -24.68
C PRO A 191 8.75 -4.84 -23.35
N ALA A 192 8.94 -3.55 -23.05
CA ALA A 192 8.53 -2.86 -21.83
C ALA A 192 7.03 -2.98 -21.49
N PRO A 193 6.62 -2.74 -20.21
CA PRO A 193 5.25 -2.97 -19.74
C PRO A 193 4.17 -2.06 -20.37
N ASP A 194 4.59 -0.99 -21.06
CA ASP A 194 3.70 -0.02 -21.72
C ASP A 194 3.41 -0.34 -23.19
N ALA A 195 3.89 -1.49 -23.70
CA ALA A 195 3.40 -2.00 -24.98
C ALA A 195 1.90 -2.31 -24.84
N PRO A 196 1.04 -1.86 -25.77
CA PRO A 196 -0.40 -2.13 -25.68
C PRO A 196 -0.59 -3.63 -25.49
N LYS A 197 -1.32 -4.01 -24.42
CA LYS A 197 -1.66 -5.41 -24.11
C LYS A 197 -1.98 -6.10 -25.43
N ALA A 198 -1.07 -6.96 -25.88
CA ALA A 198 -1.33 -7.80 -27.03
C ALA A 198 -2.67 -8.48 -26.78
N GLN A 199 -3.58 -8.39 -27.75
CA GLN A 199 -4.93 -8.93 -27.67
C GLN A 199 -4.89 -10.28 -26.95
N ALA A 200 -5.66 -10.38 -25.86
CA ALA A 200 -5.81 -11.62 -25.11
C ALA A 200 -6.21 -12.73 -26.08
N GLY A 201 -5.24 -13.55 -26.50
CA GLY A 201 -5.45 -14.59 -27.52
C GLY A 201 -4.29 -14.88 -28.45
N SER A 202 -3.30 -13.97 -28.67
CA SER A 202 -2.18 -14.24 -29.57
C SER A 202 -0.83 -14.33 -28.85
N LEU A 203 -0.19 -15.51 -28.89
CA LEU A 203 1.21 -15.66 -28.49
C LEU A 203 2.10 -14.93 -29.49
N SER A 204 3.02 -14.10 -29.00
CA SER A 204 4.05 -13.48 -29.83
C SER A 204 5.02 -14.53 -30.40
N PHE A 205 5.70 -14.20 -31.49
CA PHE A 205 6.74 -15.07 -32.07
C PHE A 205 7.81 -15.47 -31.03
N HIS A 206 8.16 -14.55 -30.13
CA HIS A 206 9.12 -14.80 -29.06
C HIS A 206 8.60 -15.86 -28.07
N GLU A 207 7.35 -15.74 -27.62
CA GLU A 207 6.72 -16.71 -26.71
C GLU A 207 6.57 -18.08 -27.35
N LEU A 208 6.17 -18.14 -28.63
CA LEU A 208 6.12 -19.37 -29.41
C LEU A 208 7.48 -20.06 -29.49
N HIS A 209 8.53 -19.28 -29.72
CA HIS A 209 9.91 -19.79 -29.77
C HIS A 209 10.38 -20.30 -28.40
N GLN A 210 10.11 -19.56 -27.31
CA GLN A 210 10.46 -19.98 -25.96
C GLN A 210 9.76 -21.29 -25.56
N LEU A 211 8.45 -21.40 -25.78
CA LEU A 211 7.67 -22.60 -25.48
C LEU A 211 8.19 -23.81 -26.26
N THR A 212 8.47 -23.64 -27.55
CA THR A 212 9.04 -24.69 -28.40
C THR A 212 10.39 -25.14 -27.87
N ARG A 213 11.27 -24.19 -27.48
CA ARG A 213 12.59 -24.51 -26.94
C ARG A 213 12.52 -25.29 -25.63
N GLN A 214 11.68 -24.85 -24.69
CA GLN A 214 11.49 -25.52 -23.40
C GLN A 214 10.93 -26.93 -23.56
N ALA A 215 9.94 -27.11 -24.45
CA ALA A 215 9.38 -28.44 -24.74
C ALA A 215 10.44 -29.39 -25.31
N ILE A 216 11.30 -28.92 -26.22
CA ILE A 216 12.42 -29.71 -26.77
C ILE A 216 13.44 -30.05 -25.69
N GLU A 217 13.80 -29.10 -24.82
CA GLU A 217 14.75 -29.32 -23.74
C GLU A 217 14.24 -30.36 -22.73
N HIS A 218 12.98 -30.26 -22.34
CA HIS A 218 12.36 -31.26 -21.47
C HIS A 218 12.26 -32.64 -22.13
N ALA A 219 11.91 -32.70 -23.41
CA ALA A 219 11.90 -33.95 -24.18
C ALA A 219 13.29 -34.63 -24.23
N ARG A 220 14.37 -33.84 -24.33
CA ARG A 220 15.75 -34.35 -24.24
C ARG A 220 16.06 -34.93 -22.86
N LEU A 221 15.62 -34.27 -21.79
CA LEU A 221 15.79 -34.79 -20.41
C LEU A 221 15.07 -36.13 -20.21
N LEU A 222 13.88 -36.28 -20.79
CA LEU A 222 13.11 -37.52 -20.77
C LEU A 222 13.64 -38.58 -21.74
N GLN A 223 14.57 -38.24 -22.63
CA GLN A 223 15.05 -39.09 -23.72
C GLN A 223 13.94 -39.61 -24.64
N VAL A 224 12.85 -38.83 -24.79
CA VAL A 224 11.71 -39.17 -25.66
C VAL A 224 11.59 -38.10 -26.75
N PRO A 225 11.82 -38.42 -28.03
CA PRO A 225 11.60 -37.49 -29.13
C PRO A 225 10.11 -37.16 -29.28
N VAL A 226 9.77 -35.87 -29.38
CA VAL A 226 8.37 -35.42 -29.47
C VAL A 226 8.11 -34.58 -30.71
N VAL A 227 6.81 -34.42 -31.02
CA VAL A 227 6.31 -33.36 -31.89
C VAL A 227 5.64 -32.32 -30.99
N VAL A 228 6.07 -31.07 -31.10
CA VAL A 228 5.49 -29.93 -30.39
C VAL A 228 4.55 -29.24 -31.35
N SER A 229 3.29 -29.05 -30.95
CA SER A 229 2.31 -28.26 -31.72
C SER A 229 1.65 -27.24 -30.80
N ILE A 230 1.60 -25.99 -31.25
CA ILE A 230 1.03 -24.86 -30.51
C ILE A 230 -0.07 -24.24 -31.37
N VAL A 231 -1.24 -24.08 -30.78
CA VAL A 231 -2.42 -23.45 -31.41
C VAL A 231 -2.81 -22.18 -30.65
N ASP A 232 -3.46 -21.25 -31.32
CA ASP A 232 -4.03 -20.06 -30.69
C ASP A 232 -5.37 -20.36 -29.96
N ALA A 233 -5.98 -19.33 -29.36
CA ALA A 233 -7.26 -19.46 -28.66
C ALA A 233 -8.44 -19.88 -29.57
N HIS A 234 -8.29 -19.76 -30.89
CA HIS A 234 -9.28 -20.19 -31.88
C HIS A 234 -8.99 -21.61 -32.41
N GLY A 235 -7.91 -22.24 -31.95
CA GLY A 235 -7.47 -23.55 -32.41
C GLY A 235 -6.74 -23.52 -33.75
N THR A 236 -6.32 -22.34 -34.22
CA THR A 236 -5.50 -22.20 -35.43
C THR A 236 -4.07 -22.61 -35.11
N GLU A 237 -3.48 -23.47 -35.94
CA GLU A 237 -2.09 -23.88 -35.79
C GLU A 237 -1.14 -22.70 -36.01
N THR A 238 -0.25 -22.48 -35.03
CA THR A 238 0.75 -21.41 -35.09
C THR A 238 2.15 -21.98 -35.35
N VAL A 239 2.51 -23.06 -34.64
CA VAL A 239 3.81 -23.74 -34.76
C VAL A 239 3.60 -25.23 -34.64
N THR A 240 4.21 -26.00 -35.56
CA THR A 240 4.46 -27.42 -35.36
C THR A 240 5.92 -27.74 -35.67
N TRP A 241 6.58 -28.42 -34.73
CA TRP A 241 7.96 -28.83 -34.83
C TRP A 241 8.13 -30.30 -34.49
N ARG A 242 8.76 -31.06 -35.39
CA ARG A 242 9.08 -32.48 -35.21
C ARG A 242 10.57 -32.64 -34.91
N MET A 243 10.89 -33.29 -33.79
CA MET A 243 12.28 -33.73 -33.53
C MET A 243 12.69 -34.83 -34.53
N PRO A 244 13.96 -34.90 -34.99
CA PRO A 244 14.40 -35.83 -36.04
C PRO A 244 13.93 -37.28 -35.85
N ASP A 245 13.97 -37.78 -34.62
CA ASP A 245 13.65 -39.17 -34.25
C ASP A 245 12.22 -39.36 -33.70
N ALA A 246 11.37 -38.34 -33.76
CA ALA A 246 9.98 -38.48 -33.37
C ALA A 246 9.19 -39.29 -34.41
N LEU A 247 8.31 -40.17 -33.91
CA LEU A 247 7.44 -41.01 -34.73
C LEU A 247 6.66 -40.16 -35.74
N LEU A 248 6.62 -40.57 -37.01
CA LEU A 248 5.94 -39.83 -38.08
C LEU A 248 4.44 -39.63 -37.79
N VAL A 249 3.79 -40.60 -37.17
CA VAL A 249 2.38 -40.51 -36.76
C VAL A 249 2.14 -39.35 -35.78
N SER A 250 3.13 -38.99 -34.96
CA SER A 250 3.01 -37.88 -34.02
C SER A 250 2.88 -36.52 -34.72
N SER A 251 3.34 -36.40 -35.98
CA SER A 251 3.17 -35.17 -36.76
C SER A 251 1.71 -34.90 -37.15
N GLU A 252 0.91 -35.96 -37.31
CA GLU A 252 -0.52 -35.81 -37.57
C GLU A 252 -1.35 -35.73 -36.28
N LEU A 253 -0.87 -36.36 -35.20
CA LEU A 253 -1.60 -36.43 -33.92
C LEU A 253 -1.40 -35.19 -33.05
N ALA A 254 -0.20 -34.59 -33.03
CA ALA A 254 0.10 -33.47 -32.14
C ALA A 254 -0.78 -32.24 -32.41
N PRO A 255 -1.00 -31.80 -33.67
CA PRO A 255 -1.89 -30.67 -33.95
C PRO A 255 -3.33 -30.95 -33.53
N LYS A 256 -3.83 -32.17 -33.81
CA LYS A 256 -5.17 -32.59 -33.41
C LYS A 256 -5.35 -32.55 -31.90
N LYS A 257 -4.36 -33.05 -31.14
CA LYS A 257 -4.38 -33.00 -29.67
C LYS A 257 -4.34 -31.56 -29.13
N ALA A 258 -3.54 -30.68 -29.75
CA ALA A 258 -3.48 -29.28 -29.36
C ALA A 258 -4.82 -28.58 -29.59
N TRP A 259 -5.45 -28.79 -30.74
CA TRP A 259 -6.78 -28.30 -31.05
C TRP A 259 -7.84 -28.82 -30.06
N THR A 260 -7.87 -30.13 -29.81
CA THR A 260 -8.83 -30.72 -28.88
C THR A 260 -8.67 -30.15 -27.46
N ALA A 261 -7.45 -29.90 -27.01
CA ALA A 261 -7.21 -29.30 -25.70
C ALA A 261 -7.80 -27.89 -25.58
N VAL A 262 -7.66 -27.07 -26.63
CA VAL A 262 -8.26 -25.73 -26.67
C VAL A 262 -9.78 -25.80 -26.76
N ALA A 263 -10.32 -26.63 -27.66
CA ALA A 263 -11.76 -26.79 -27.85
C ALA A 263 -12.47 -27.26 -26.56
N MET A 264 -11.85 -28.17 -25.82
CA MET A 264 -12.40 -28.73 -24.58
C MET A 264 -11.98 -27.97 -23.32
N LYS A 265 -11.05 -26.99 -23.44
CA LYS A 265 -10.46 -26.24 -22.31
C LYS A 265 -9.87 -27.14 -21.21
N THR A 266 -9.33 -28.29 -21.58
CA THR A 266 -8.73 -29.29 -20.67
C THR A 266 -7.65 -30.07 -21.40
N ALA A 267 -6.72 -30.67 -20.68
CA ALA A 267 -5.67 -31.48 -21.29
C ALA A 267 -6.25 -32.78 -21.89
N THR A 268 -5.75 -33.20 -23.05
CA THR A 268 -6.30 -34.38 -23.76
C THR A 268 -6.18 -35.70 -22.99
N HIS A 269 -5.26 -35.81 -22.03
CA HIS A 269 -5.15 -37.01 -21.19
C HIS A 269 -6.24 -37.08 -20.11
N GLU A 270 -6.82 -35.95 -19.72
CA GLU A 270 -7.94 -35.88 -18.76
C GLU A 270 -9.29 -36.25 -19.41
N LEU A 271 -9.37 -36.16 -20.75
CA LEU A 271 -10.56 -36.53 -21.52
C LEU A 271 -10.74 -38.05 -21.70
N ALA A 272 -9.75 -38.86 -21.34
CA ALA A 272 -9.77 -40.30 -21.61
C ALA A 272 -10.99 -41.01 -21.01
N THR A 273 -11.50 -40.55 -19.87
CA THR A 273 -12.67 -41.13 -19.18
C THR A 273 -14.00 -40.67 -19.75
N THR A 274 -14.05 -39.53 -20.45
CA THR A 274 -15.29 -38.93 -20.97
C THR A 274 -15.64 -39.38 -22.39
N VAL A 275 -14.70 -40.01 -23.10
CA VAL A 275 -14.83 -40.51 -24.48
C VAL A 275 -14.87 -42.04 -24.57
N GLN A 276 -15.25 -42.74 -23.50
CA GLN A 276 -15.41 -44.21 -23.47
C GLN A 276 -16.84 -44.64 -23.81
N PRO A 277 -17.07 -45.85 -24.36
CA PRO A 277 -18.41 -46.35 -24.68
C PRO A 277 -19.41 -46.15 -23.54
N GLY A 278 -20.44 -45.31 -23.76
CA GLY A 278 -21.45 -44.98 -22.74
C GLY A 278 -21.18 -43.73 -21.90
N ALA A 279 -20.08 -43.02 -22.14
CA ALA A 279 -19.77 -41.73 -21.52
C ALA A 279 -20.33 -40.55 -22.34
N ALA A 280 -20.29 -39.34 -21.75
CA ALA A 280 -20.98 -38.16 -22.26
C ALA A 280 -20.50 -37.66 -23.64
N LEU A 281 -19.27 -38.01 -24.06
CA LEU A 281 -18.65 -37.56 -25.30
C LEU A 281 -18.24 -38.73 -26.22
N TYR A 282 -18.82 -39.92 -26.02
CA TYR A 282 -18.58 -41.09 -26.86
C TYR A 282 -19.31 -41.02 -28.20
#